data_AF-A0A1Y1WNR2-F1
#
_entry.id   AF-A0A1Y1WNR2-F1
#
_cell.length_a   1.000
_cell.length_b   1.000
_cell.length_c   1.000
_cell.angle_alpha   90.00
_cell.angle_beta   90.00
_cell.angle_gamma   90.00
#
_symmetry.space_group_name_H-M   'P 1'
#
loop_
_entity.id
_entity.type
_entity.pdbx_description
1 polymer ?
#
loop_
_entity_poly.entity_id
_entity_poly.type
_entity_poly.pdbx_seq_one_letter_code
_entity_poly.pdbx_strand_id
1 'polypeptide(L)'
;MSKDSLQSSIPAFENVVCPICKSQKYLNPNMKILVSPCFHKMCESCINQRYSHGAAPCPVCGTILRKTYFVHQTFEDLHVEKEVQIRKKFGKYFNKRLEDFGGNLRQYNDYLEEVEDLSNINY
;
A
#
# COMPACT_ATOMS: atom_id res chain seq x y z
N MET A 1 -20.98 38.07 17.30
CA MET A 1 -21.21 36.76 17.96
C MET A 1 -22.12 35.92 17.07
N SER A 2 -21.53 35.10 16.19
CA SER A 2 -22.27 34.03 15.52
C SER A 2 -21.49 32.76 15.83
N LYS A 3 -22.10 31.94 16.68
CA LYS A 3 -21.49 30.76 17.28
C LYS A 3 -21.19 29.72 16.22
N ASP A 4 -19.98 29.17 16.36
CA ASP A 4 -19.50 27.91 15.81
C ASP A 4 -20.52 26.77 15.94
N SER A 5 -20.23 25.71 15.18
CA SER A 5 -20.47 24.30 15.50
C SER A 5 -21.47 23.60 14.59
N LEU A 6 -20.95 22.97 13.54
CA LEU A 6 -21.13 21.54 13.26
C LEU A 6 -20.28 21.18 12.03
N GLN A 7 -18.97 21.29 12.19
CA GLN A 7 -18.00 20.66 11.30
C GLN A 7 -17.56 19.35 11.99
N SER A 8 -18.50 18.42 12.10
CA SER A 8 -18.27 17.10 12.69
C SER A 8 -17.81 16.13 11.61
N SER A 9 -16.49 15.94 11.52
CA SER A 9 -15.80 14.68 11.20
C SER A 9 -16.48 13.75 10.19
N ILE A 10 -16.34 14.04 8.91
CA ILE A 10 -16.46 13.00 7.87
C ILE A 10 -15.12 12.26 7.89
N PRO A 11 -15.07 10.92 8.11
CA PRO A 11 -13.81 10.20 7.94
C PRO A 11 -13.38 10.42 6.50
N ALA A 12 -12.10 10.75 6.28
CA ALA A 12 -11.53 11.05 4.98
C ALA A 12 -11.65 9.85 4.02
N PHE A 13 -12.85 9.59 3.50
CA PHE A 13 -13.04 8.87 2.26
C PHE A 13 -12.51 9.77 1.16
N GLU A 14 -11.19 9.78 1.02
CA GLU A 14 -10.53 10.25 -0.18
C GLU A 14 -11.27 9.62 -1.37
N ASN A 15 -11.73 10.44 -2.31
CA ASN A 15 -12.56 10.01 -3.43
C ASN A 15 -11.79 8.99 -4.28
N VAL A 16 -11.87 7.70 -3.94
CA VAL A 16 -11.17 6.64 -4.65
C VAL A 16 -11.85 6.44 -6.00
N VAL A 17 -11.19 6.97 -7.03
CA VAL A 17 -11.63 6.96 -8.43
C VAL A 17 -10.81 5.91 -9.18
N CYS A 18 -11.47 5.05 -9.95
CA CYS A 18 -10.75 4.15 -10.86
C CYS A 18 -10.13 4.96 -12.02
N PRO A 19 -8.82 4.82 -12.32
CA PRO A 19 -8.16 5.61 -13.36
C PRO A 19 -8.65 5.30 -14.78
N ILE A 20 -9.33 4.17 -15.00
CA ILE A 20 -9.82 3.74 -16.31
C ILE A 20 -11.26 4.21 -16.55
N CYS A 21 -12.21 3.75 -15.72
CA CYS A 21 -13.63 4.06 -15.92
C CYS A 21 -14.08 5.35 -15.23
N LYS A 22 -13.21 5.99 -14.42
CA LYS A 22 -13.50 7.20 -13.63
C LYS A 22 -14.68 7.07 -12.68
N SER A 23 -15.18 5.84 -12.47
CA SER A 23 -16.25 5.57 -11.52
C SER A 23 -15.75 5.74 -10.10
N GLN A 24 -16.60 6.31 -9.25
CA GLN A 24 -16.35 6.53 -7.83
C GLN A 24 -17.06 5.47 -6.99
N LYS A 25 -16.45 5.09 -5.87
CA LYS A 25 -17.05 4.15 -4.90
C LYS A 25 -18.37 4.67 -4.32
N TYR A 26 -18.51 5.99 -4.18
CA TYR A 26 -19.74 6.62 -3.70
C TYR A 26 -20.95 6.30 -4.58
N LEU A 27 -20.77 6.30 -5.91
CA LEU A 27 -21.84 6.03 -6.88
C LEU A 27 -22.16 4.53 -7.00
N ASN A 28 -21.19 3.66 -6.72
CA ASN A 28 -21.33 2.21 -6.83
C ASN A 28 -20.79 1.53 -5.56
N PRO A 29 -21.60 1.37 -4.50
CA PRO A 29 -21.14 0.85 -3.20
C PRO A 29 -20.55 -0.57 -3.27
N ASN A 30 -21.04 -1.40 -4.18
CA ASN A 30 -20.55 -2.78 -4.39
C ASN A 30 -19.24 -2.84 -5.19
N MET A 31 -18.74 -1.71 -5.72
CA MET A 31 -17.51 -1.68 -6.49
C MET A 31 -16.31 -1.92 -5.57
N LYS A 32 -15.59 -3.01 -5.83
CA LYS A 32 -14.34 -3.32 -5.16
C LYS A 32 -13.18 -2.64 -5.87
N ILE A 33 -12.40 -1.87 -5.11
CA ILE A 33 -11.11 -1.34 -5.55
C ILE A 33 -10.03 -2.29 -5.03
N LEU A 34 -9.14 -2.70 -5.91
CA LEU A 34 -7.97 -3.53 -5.60
C LEU A 34 -6.69 -2.75 -5.90
N VAL A 35 -5.58 -3.20 -5.33
CA VAL A 35 -4.25 -2.58 -5.42
C VAL A 35 -3.27 -3.54 -6.05
N SER A 36 -2.46 -3.03 -6.96
CA SER A 36 -1.38 -3.78 -7.62
C SER A 36 -0.04 -3.67 -6.86
N PRO A 37 0.97 -4.50 -7.17
CA PRO A 37 2.31 -4.37 -6.58
C PRO A 37 3.06 -3.09 -6.93
N CYS A 38 2.62 -2.35 -7.96
CA CYS A 38 3.11 -1.00 -8.24
C CYS A 38 2.30 0.09 -7.52
N PHE A 39 1.50 -0.29 -6.51
CA PHE A 39 0.72 0.58 -5.63
C PHE A 39 -0.32 1.46 -6.33
N HIS A 40 -0.83 1.05 -7.50
CA HIS A 40 -1.94 1.74 -8.16
C HIS A 40 -3.28 1.04 -7.89
N LYS A 41 -4.31 1.85 -7.59
CA LYS A 41 -5.71 1.45 -7.32
C LYS A 41 -6.49 1.27 -8.63
N MET A 42 -7.26 0.20 -8.77
CA MET A 42 -8.16 -0.05 -9.90
C MET A 42 -9.42 -0.80 -9.46
N CYS A 43 -10.55 -0.59 -10.13
CA CYS A 43 -11.77 -1.36 -9.82
C CYS A 43 -11.69 -2.79 -10.41
N GLU A 44 -12.35 -3.73 -9.74
CA GLU A 44 -12.38 -5.15 -10.10
C GLU A 44 -12.84 -5.37 -11.55
N SER A 45 -13.85 -4.64 -12.02
CA SER A 45 -14.35 -4.74 -13.40
C SER A 45 -13.29 -4.34 -14.44
N CYS A 46 -12.58 -3.24 -14.23
CA CYS A 46 -11.51 -2.80 -15.13
C CYS A 46 -10.31 -3.75 -15.10
N ILE A 47 -10.01 -4.35 -13.95
CA ILE A 47 -8.96 -5.37 -13.84
C ILE A 47 -9.37 -6.61 -14.64
N ASN A 48 -10.60 -7.10 -14.45
CA ASN A 48 -11.12 -8.27 -15.16
C ASN A 48 -11.10 -8.07 -16.68
N GLN A 49 -11.48 -6.91 -17.17
CA GLN A 49 -11.50 -6.61 -18.60
C GLN A 49 -10.10 -6.43 -19.19
N ARG A 50 -9.21 -5.69 -18.53
CA ARG A 50 -7.88 -5.36 -19.07
C ARG A 50 -6.92 -6.54 -19.05
N TYR A 51 -7.01 -7.37 -18.02
CA TYR A 51 -6.09 -8.50 -17.80
C TYR A 51 -6.74 -9.86 -18.13
N SER A 52 -7.88 -9.88 -18.83
CA SER A 52 -8.54 -11.11 -19.30
C SER A 52 -7.66 -11.90 -20.28
N HIS A 53 -7.00 -11.18 -21.19
CA HIS A 53 -6.12 -11.75 -22.22
C HIS A 53 -4.70 -12.06 -21.73
N GLY A 54 -4.44 -11.91 -20.43
CA GLY A 54 -3.16 -12.23 -19.81
C GLY A 54 -2.45 -11.01 -19.21
N ALA A 55 -1.12 -10.99 -19.33
CA ALA A 55 -0.30 -9.93 -18.78
C ALA A 55 -0.41 -8.65 -19.62
N ALA A 56 -0.62 -7.51 -18.96
CA ALA A 56 -0.75 -6.21 -19.61
C ALA A 56 -0.03 -5.12 -18.80
N PRO A 57 0.32 -3.98 -19.40
CA PRO A 57 0.94 -2.88 -18.66
C PRO A 57 -0.09 -2.16 -17.78
N CYS A 58 0.36 -1.79 -16.57
CA CYS A 58 -0.35 -0.88 -15.68
C CYS A 58 -0.61 0.45 -16.40
N PRO A 59 -1.84 0.99 -16.37
CA PRO A 59 -2.19 2.20 -17.10
C PRO A 59 -1.54 3.48 -16.53
N VAL A 60 -0.99 3.43 -15.31
CA VAL A 60 -0.39 4.61 -14.66
C VAL A 60 1.13 4.63 -14.84
N CYS A 61 1.81 3.51 -14.57
CA CYS A 61 3.28 3.45 -14.57
C CYS A 61 3.89 2.49 -15.60
N GLY A 62 3.08 1.79 -16.40
CA GLY A 62 3.55 0.88 -17.46
C GLY A 62 4.09 -0.48 -16.99
N THR A 63 4.24 -0.72 -15.68
CA THR A 63 4.70 -2.03 -15.15
C THR A 63 3.81 -3.17 -15.64
N ILE A 64 4.39 -4.26 -16.13
CA ILE A 64 3.65 -5.43 -16.61
C ILE A 64 3.03 -6.18 -15.41
N LEU A 65 1.71 -6.30 -15.41
CA LEU A 65 0.92 -6.90 -14.33
C LEU A 65 0.07 -8.06 -14.83
N ARG A 66 -0.32 -8.94 -13.91
CA ARG A 66 -1.30 -10.01 -14.11
C ARG A 66 -2.48 -9.81 -13.18
N LYS A 67 -3.65 -10.35 -13.55
CA LYS A 67 -4.87 -10.28 -12.73
C LYS A 67 -4.65 -10.78 -11.29
N THR A 68 -3.87 -11.83 -11.10
CA THR A 68 -3.59 -12.43 -9.78
C THR A 68 -2.75 -11.55 -8.86
N TYR A 69 -2.12 -10.50 -9.38
CA TYR A 69 -1.27 -9.59 -8.58
C TYR A 69 -2.08 -8.52 -7.85
N PHE A 70 -3.37 -8.35 -8.19
CA PHE A 70 -4.23 -7.39 -7.53
C PHE A 70 -4.80 -7.99 -6.25
N VAL A 71 -4.63 -7.27 -5.15
CA VAL A 71 -5.09 -7.68 -3.81
C VAL A 71 -5.97 -6.60 -3.18
N HIS A 72 -6.73 -6.98 -2.15
CA HIS A 72 -7.45 -6.02 -1.34
C HIS A 72 -6.47 -5.14 -0.56
N GLN A 73 -6.75 -3.84 -0.53
CA GLN A 73 -6.02 -2.88 0.29
C GLN A 73 -6.26 -3.19 1.77
N THR A 74 -5.19 -3.25 2.58
CA THR A 74 -5.32 -3.48 4.03
C THR A 74 -5.28 -2.20 4.86
N PHE A 75 -4.45 -1.23 4.45
CA PHE A 75 -4.33 0.09 5.07
C PHE A 75 -4.93 1.19 4.20
N GLU A 76 -5.54 2.23 4.78
CA GLU A 76 -6.12 3.34 4.00
C GLU A 76 -5.07 4.07 3.14
N ASP A 77 -3.88 4.26 3.71
CA ASP A 77 -2.71 4.84 3.05
C ASP A 77 -1.86 3.77 2.35
N LEU A 78 -1.57 3.99 1.06
CA LEU A 78 -0.72 3.12 0.26
C LEU A 78 0.77 3.25 0.61
N HIS A 79 1.17 4.37 1.20
CA HIS A 79 2.52 4.56 1.71
C HIS A 79 2.81 3.56 2.84
N VAL A 80 1.88 3.44 3.80
CA VAL A 80 1.96 2.47 4.90
C VAL A 80 1.98 1.03 4.37
N GLU A 81 1.14 0.72 3.39
CA GLU A 81 1.15 -0.61 2.75
C GLU A 81 2.53 -0.91 2.11
N LYS A 82 3.13 0.05 1.41
CA LYS A 82 4.46 -0.08 0.80
C LYS A 82 5.54 -0.29 1.85
N GLU A 83 5.55 0.52 2.91
CA GLU A 83 6.50 0.43 4.02
C GLU A 83 6.41 -0.95 4.71
N VAL A 84 5.19 -1.42 5.03
CA VAL A 84 4.97 -2.73 5.65
C VAL A 84 5.45 -3.86 4.75
N GLN A 85 5.23 -3.79 3.43
CA GLN A 85 5.72 -4.80 2.49
C GLN A 85 7.25 -4.81 2.42
N ILE A 86 7.90 -3.64 2.42
CA ILE A 86 9.36 -3.51 2.43
C ILE A 86 9.92 -4.05 3.75
N ARG A 87 9.42 -3.63 4.91
CA ARG A 87 9.86 -4.14 6.22
C ARG A 87 9.71 -5.66 6.34
N LYS A 88 8.59 -6.23 5.89
CA LYS A 88 8.40 -7.69 5.85
C LYS A 88 9.42 -8.41 4.98
N LYS A 89 9.85 -7.80 3.87
CA LYS A 89 10.89 -8.35 3.00
C LYS A 89 12.26 -8.25 3.66
N PHE A 90 12.61 -7.09 4.22
CA PHE A 90 13.87 -6.86 4.92
C PHE A 90 14.02 -7.77 6.13
N GLY A 91 13.00 -7.90 6.98
CA GLY A 91 13.03 -8.76 8.17
C GLY A 91 13.23 -10.27 7.88
N LYS A 92 13.05 -10.73 6.63
CA LYS A 92 13.42 -12.09 6.22
C LYS A 92 14.93 -12.27 6.04
N TYR A 93 15.64 -11.21 5.63
CA TYR A 93 17.08 -11.22 5.40
C TYR A 93 17.87 -10.69 6.60
N PHE A 94 17.31 -9.70 7.31
CA PHE A 94 17.89 -9.01 8.46
C PHE A 94 17.23 -9.50 9.77
N ASN A 95 17.44 -10.76 10.11
CA ASN A 95 16.74 -11.45 11.21
C ASN A 95 17.62 -11.76 12.44
N LYS A 96 18.75 -11.05 12.62
CA LYS A 96 19.59 -11.19 13.81
C LYS A 96 18.82 -10.85 15.08
N ARG A 97 19.05 -11.62 16.14
CA ARG A 97 18.44 -11.49 17.47
C ARG A 97 19.46 -10.98 18.46
N LEU A 98 19.01 -10.53 19.63
CA LEU A 98 19.87 -10.08 20.74
C LEU A 98 20.95 -11.12 21.12
N GLU A 99 20.64 -12.41 20.98
CA GLU A 99 21.56 -13.53 21.20
C GLU A 99 22.79 -13.47 20.27
N ASP A 100 22.61 -13.03 19.02
CA ASP A 100 23.69 -12.88 18.04
C ASP A 100 24.68 -11.76 18.39
N PHE A 101 24.32 -10.91 19.36
CA PHE A 101 25.14 -9.81 19.89
C PHE A 101 25.68 -10.12 21.30
N GLY A 102 25.62 -11.38 21.75
CA GLY A 102 26.12 -11.78 23.07
C GLY A 102 25.40 -11.11 24.24
N GLY A 103 24.13 -10.70 24.05
CA GLY A 103 23.35 -9.99 25.07
C GLY A 103 23.64 -8.48 25.15
N ASN A 104 24.45 -7.93 24.23
CA ASN A 104 24.70 -6.49 24.18
C ASN A 104 23.52 -5.73 23.56
N LEU A 105 22.69 -5.15 24.42
CA LEU A 105 21.49 -4.41 24.01
C LEU A 105 21.79 -3.19 23.14
N ARG A 106 22.93 -2.51 23.36
CA ARG A 106 23.27 -1.31 22.60
C ARG A 106 23.55 -1.66 21.14
N GLN A 107 24.42 -2.66 20.90
CA GLN A 107 24.74 -3.11 19.55
C GLN A 107 23.53 -3.67 18.81
N TYR A 108 22.63 -4.35 19.53
CA TYR A 108 21.38 -4.83 18.95
C TYR A 108 20.47 -3.67 18.51
N ASN A 109 20.32 -2.63 19.35
CA ASN A 109 19.53 -1.45 18.99
C ASN A 109 20.17 -0.66 17.84
N ASP A 110 21.50 -0.50 17.83
CA ASP A 110 22.23 0.13 16.73
C ASP A 110 21.96 -0.63 15.40
N TYR A 111 21.98 -1.97 15.43
CA TYR A 111 21.63 -2.79 14.28
C TYR A 111 20.16 -2.64 13.83
N LEU A 112 19.20 -2.54 14.76
CA LEU A 112 17.80 -2.33 14.42
C LEU A 112 17.59 -0.98 13.71
N GLU A 113 18.26 0.07 14.19
CA GLU A 113 18.22 1.39 13.54
C GLU A 113 18.81 1.33 12.13
N GLU A 114 19.97 0.68 11.94
CA GLU A 114 20.56 0.47 10.62
C GLU A 114 19.60 -0.25 9.66
N VAL A 115 18.87 -1.27 10.15
CA VAL A 115 17.90 -2.01 9.33
C VAL A 115 16.70 -1.13 8.94
N GLU A 116 16.22 -0.29 9.87
CA GLU A 116 15.15 0.67 9.59
C GLU A 116 15.60 1.72 8.56
N ASP A 117 16.78 2.31 8.75
CA ASP A 117 17.39 3.25 7.80
C ASP A 117 17.47 2.66 6.40
N LEU A 118 17.97 1.42 6.27
CA LEU A 118 18.05 0.73 4.98
C LEU A 118 16.67 0.50 4.34
N SER A 119 15.64 0.24 5.15
CA SER A 119 14.28 0.04 4.67
C SER A 119 13.62 1.35 4.18
N ASN A 120 14.06 2.49 4.72
CA ASN A 120 13.55 3.83 4.43
C ASN A 120 14.18 4.49 3.18
N ILE A 121 15.28 3.98 2.61
CA ILE A 121 16.00 4.59 1.46
C ILE A 121 15.17 4.68 0.14
N ASN A 122 13.93 4.16 0.09
CA ASN A 122 13.06 4.29 -1.09
C ASN A 122 12.16 5.54 -1.07
N TYR A 123 12.62 6.61 -0.42
CA TYR A 123 12.02 7.96 -0.36
C TYR A 123 12.96 9.01 -0.94
#